data_AF-A0A0D2GQN6-F1
#
_entry.id   AF-A0A0D2GQN6-F1
#
_cell.length_a   1.000
_cell.length_b   1.000
_cell.length_c   1.000
_cell.angle_alpha   90.00
_cell.angle_beta   90.00
_cell.angle_gamma   90.00
#
_symmetry.space_group_name_H-M   'P 1'
#
loop_
_entity.id
_entity.type
_entity.pdbx_description
1 polymer ?
#
loop_
_entity_poly.entity_id
_entity_poly.type
_entity_poly.pdbx_seq_one_letter_code
_entity_poly.pdbx_strand_id
1 'polypeptide(L)'
;MAITLQLPQLQVEESLHGQQADAITLSPRSRNSSANNPFLNIPSTPALSSSASSVVEIDPAEALRPDPGTEAGFHVENNPFAFTPGHLNKLLNPKSLQAFVALGGLRGIERGLRTDIEAGLSIEETSLPGQVKFDDVALCLEKAPDNDSSAPPKPNHN
;
A
#
# COMPACT_ATOMS: atom_id res chain seq x y z
N MET A 1 47.13 -39.17 20.32
CA MET A 1 47.04 -37.71 20.51
C MET A 1 45.58 -37.33 20.37
N ALA A 2 44.91 -36.98 21.46
CA ALA A 2 43.51 -36.56 21.45
C ALA A 2 43.44 -35.04 21.29
N ILE A 3 42.61 -34.55 20.37
CA ILE A 3 42.44 -33.13 20.07
C ILE A 3 41.18 -32.67 20.80
N THR A 4 41.35 -31.86 21.85
CA THR A 4 40.25 -31.18 22.54
C THR A 4 39.84 -29.97 21.69
N LEU A 5 38.57 -29.93 21.26
CA LEU A 5 37.97 -28.75 20.63
C LEU A 5 37.20 -27.96 21.69
N GLN A 6 37.69 -26.78 22.03
CA GLN A 6 37.03 -25.83 22.93
C GLN A 6 35.98 -25.04 22.14
N LEU A 7 34.69 -25.22 22.47
CA LEU A 7 33.61 -24.38 21.94
C LEU A 7 33.61 -22.98 22.60
N PRO A 8 33.30 -21.91 21.85
CA PRO A 8 33.13 -20.57 22.40
C PRO A 8 31.84 -20.46 23.23
N GLN A 9 31.93 -19.86 24.41
CA GLN A 9 30.77 -19.54 25.26
C GLN A 9 30.15 -18.21 24.81
N LEU A 10 28.88 -18.26 24.43
CA LEU A 10 28.06 -17.11 24.05
C LEU A 10 27.32 -16.65 25.31
N GLN A 11 27.65 -15.47 25.84
CA GLN A 11 26.93 -14.92 26.99
C GLN A 11 25.61 -14.31 26.51
N VAL A 12 24.50 -14.87 26.99
CA VAL A 12 23.16 -14.27 26.90
C VAL A 12 22.89 -13.56 28.22
N GLU A 13 22.76 -12.24 28.17
CA GLU A 13 22.33 -11.41 29.30
C GLU A 13 20.80 -11.43 29.32
N GLU A 14 20.23 -12.22 30.22
CA GLU A 14 18.79 -12.31 30.47
C GLU A 14 18.43 -11.29 31.57
N SER A 15 18.17 -10.04 31.16
CA SER A 15 17.64 -9.03 32.07
C SER A 15 16.11 -9.09 32.07
N LEU A 16 15.56 -10.00 32.88
CA LEU A 16 14.19 -9.92 33.40
C LEU A 16 14.15 -8.87 34.52
N HIS A 17 13.41 -7.78 34.33
CA HIS A 17 12.90 -6.94 35.42
C HIS A 17 11.44 -6.63 35.15
N GLY A 18 10.55 -7.41 35.78
CA GLY A 18 9.13 -7.12 35.87
C GLY A 18 8.82 -6.35 37.15
N GLN A 19 8.02 -5.28 37.01
CA GLN A 19 7.18 -4.59 38.01
C GLN A 19 6.86 -3.21 37.36
N GLN A 20 5.65 -2.68 37.25
CA GLN A 20 4.44 -2.85 38.06
C GLN A 20 3.28 -2.17 37.30
N ALA A 21 2.09 -2.75 37.37
CA ALA A 21 0.86 -2.13 36.88
C ALA A 21 0.52 -0.90 37.72
N ASP A 22 0.20 0.24 37.09
CA ASP A 22 -0.61 1.30 37.71
C ASP A 22 -1.28 2.22 36.66
N ALA A 23 -2.44 2.73 37.05
CA ALA A 23 -3.52 3.26 36.23
C ALA A 23 -3.18 4.46 35.32
N ILE A 24 -3.88 4.52 34.18
CA ILE A 24 -4.17 5.72 33.39
C ILE A 24 -4.83 6.79 34.28
N THR A 25 -4.03 7.70 34.83
CA THR A 25 -4.52 8.92 35.48
C THR A 25 -4.08 10.13 34.66
N LEU A 26 -5.04 10.73 33.95
CA LEU A 26 -4.88 12.03 33.29
C LEU A 26 -4.70 13.12 34.35
N SER A 27 -3.45 13.53 34.58
CA SER A 27 -3.15 14.74 35.35
C SER A 27 -2.81 15.89 34.39
N PRO A 28 -3.48 17.05 34.47
CA PRO A 28 -3.15 18.20 33.63
C PRO A 28 -1.88 18.85 34.19
N ARG A 29 -0.72 18.64 33.55
CA ARG A 29 0.51 19.33 33.95
C ARG A 29 0.46 20.79 33.49
N SER A 30 0.33 21.66 34.50
CA SER A 30 0.61 23.09 34.58
C SER A 30 1.25 23.74 33.35
N ARG A 31 0.56 24.75 32.80
CA ARG A 31 1.14 25.74 31.89
C ARG A 31 2.06 26.65 32.70
N ASN A 32 3.34 26.33 32.77
CA ASN A 32 4.34 27.26 33.28
C ASN A 32 4.99 28.03 32.12
N SER A 33 4.83 29.35 32.21
CA SER A 33 5.42 30.41 31.42
C SER A 33 6.86 30.14 30.95
N SER A 34 7.05 30.16 29.62
CA SER A 34 8.36 30.38 28.98
C SER A 34 8.22 31.59 28.07
N ALA A 35 8.18 32.78 28.67
CA ALA A 35 8.06 34.04 27.94
C ALA A 35 9.37 34.50 27.25
N ASN A 36 10.49 33.78 27.41
CA ASN A 36 11.82 34.28 27.02
C ASN A 36 12.63 33.32 26.13
N ASN A 37 11.99 32.40 25.41
CA ASN A 37 12.68 31.55 24.44
C ASN A 37 12.66 32.20 23.05
N PRO A 38 13.80 32.67 22.50
CA PRO A 38 13.83 33.34 21.19
C PRO A 38 13.49 32.41 20.02
N PHE A 39 13.40 31.10 20.25
CA PHE A 39 13.00 30.09 19.27
C PHE A 39 11.49 29.83 19.20
N LEU A 40 10.69 30.38 20.12
CA LEU A 40 9.23 30.15 20.17
C LEU A 40 8.40 31.35 19.71
N ASN A 41 9.04 32.42 19.22
CA ASN A 41 8.32 33.55 18.64
C ASN A 41 7.88 33.19 17.20
N ILE A 42 6.82 32.39 17.11
CA ILE A 42 6.18 32.05 15.85
C ILE A 42 5.36 33.28 15.41
N PRO A 43 5.71 33.99 14.32
CA PRO A 43 4.82 35.02 13.79
C PRO A 43 3.50 34.36 13.39
N SER A 44 2.37 34.97 13.76
CA SER A 44 1.04 34.47 13.43
C SER A 44 0.80 34.54 11.91
N THR A 45 1.32 33.54 11.19
CA THR A 45 0.94 33.21 9.82
C THR A 45 -0.09 32.09 9.87
N PRO A 46 -1.10 32.06 8.98
CA PRO A 46 -2.09 30.99 8.96
C PRO A 46 -1.37 29.66 8.77
N ALA A 47 -1.71 28.70 9.63
CA ALA A 47 -1.14 27.36 9.78
C ALA A 47 -0.29 26.90 8.58
N LEU A 48 1.03 26.86 8.80
CA LEU A 48 1.91 26.01 8.01
C LEU A 48 1.43 24.57 8.25
N SER A 49 0.71 24.05 7.26
CA SER A 49 0.51 22.61 7.10
C SER A 49 1.87 21.93 7.26
N SER A 50 1.86 20.81 7.99
CA SER A 50 2.92 19.81 8.04
C SER A 50 3.74 19.77 6.75
N SER A 51 5.04 19.48 6.86
CA SER A 51 5.85 18.97 5.75
C SER A 51 5.23 17.65 5.24
N ALA A 52 4.05 17.75 4.62
CA ALA A 52 3.47 16.74 3.82
C ALA A 52 4.46 16.57 2.68
N SER A 53 5.03 15.37 2.57
CA SER A 53 5.64 14.93 1.34
C SER A 53 4.70 15.35 0.22
N SER A 54 5.13 16.26 -0.66
CA SER A 54 4.31 16.71 -1.77
C SER A 54 4.03 15.46 -2.60
N VAL A 55 2.87 14.84 -2.40
CA VAL A 55 2.32 13.88 -3.33
C VAL A 55 2.12 14.72 -4.58
N VAL A 56 3.12 14.71 -5.45
CA VAL A 56 2.97 15.28 -6.78
C VAL A 56 1.84 14.48 -7.39
N GLU A 57 0.74 15.16 -7.71
CA GLU A 57 -0.36 14.62 -8.49
C GLU A 57 0.17 14.33 -9.89
N ILE A 58 0.93 13.25 -10.00
CA ILE A 58 1.38 12.68 -11.26
C ILE A 58 0.22 11.85 -11.76
N ASP A 59 -0.18 12.09 -13.00
CA ASP A 59 -1.18 11.31 -13.69
C ASP A 59 -0.84 9.81 -13.55
N PRO A 60 -1.77 8.94 -13.11
CA PRO A 60 -1.52 7.50 -13.03
C PRO A 60 -0.94 6.90 -14.31
N ALA A 61 -1.26 7.47 -15.48
CA ALA A 61 -0.68 7.06 -16.75
C ALA A 61 0.84 7.35 -16.86
N GLU A 62 1.31 8.47 -16.30
CA GLU A 62 2.74 8.80 -16.23
C GLU A 62 3.49 7.88 -15.27
N ALA A 63 2.84 7.43 -14.19
CA ALA A 63 3.45 6.57 -13.18
C ALA A 63 3.81 5.16 -13.70
N LEU A 64 3.14 4.70 -14.76
CA LEU A 64 3.38 3.40 -15.40
C LEU A 64 4.24 3.50 -16.66
N ARG A 65 4.81 4.66 -16.97
CA ARG A 65 5.69 4.79 -18.14
C ARG A 65 6.97 3.97 -17.95
N PRO A 66 7.44 3.28 -19.01
CA PRO A 66 8.70 2.56 -18.97
C PRO A 66 9.87 3.48 -18.65
N ASP A 67 10.76 3.03 -17.77
CA ASP A 67 12.03 3.72 -17.54
C ASP A 67 13.01 3.35 -18.66
N PRO A 68 13.90 4.27 -19.08
CA PRO A 68 14.93 3.98 -20.07
C PRO A 68 15.73 2.73 -19.71
N GLY A 69 15.80 1.76 -20.63
CA GLY A 69 16.47 0.48 -20.41
C GLY A 69 15.63 -0.62 -19.77
N THR A 70 14.38 -0.35 -19.38
CA THR A 70 13.43 -1.35 -18.84
C THR A 70 12.25 -1.66 -19.76
N GLU A 71 12.21 -1.05 -20.95
CA GLU A 71 11.11 -1.13 -21.93
C GLU A 71 10.74 -2.56 -22.33
N ALA A 72 11.72 -3.46 -22.37
CA ALA A 72 11.50 -4.87 -22.67
C ALA A 72 10.51 -5.54 -21.69
N GLY A 73 10.43 -5.08 -20.44
CA GLY A 73 9.50 -5.61 -19.43
C GLY A 73 8.05 -5.18 -19.63
N PHE A 74 7.78 -4.19 -20.48
CA PHE A 74 6.43 -3.63 -20.71
C PHE A 74 5.71 -4.30 -21.87
N HIS A 75 6.40 -5.15 -22.63
CA HIS A 75 5.82 -5.89 -23.74
C HIS A 75 5.94 -7.39 -23.48
N VAL A 76 4.80 -8.07 -23.32
CA VAL A 76 4.72 -9.52 -23.17
C VAL A 76 3.64 -10.03 -24.11
N GLU A 77 4.04 -10.84 -25.08
CA GLU A 77 3.08 -11.47 -25.99
C GLU A 77 2.24 -12.52 -25.27
N ASN A 78 0.94 -12.56 -25.57
CA ASN A 78 -0.01 -13.55 -25.04
C ASN A 78 -0.03 -13.64 -23.50
N ASN A 79 0.04 -12.50 -22.82
CA ASN A 79 -0.03 -12.44 -21.36
C ASN A 79 -1.45 -12.81 -20.84
N PRO A 80 -1.59 -13.83 -19.97
CA PRO A 80 -2.88 -14.16 -19.35
C PRO A 80 -3.29 -13.21 -18.21
N PHE A 81 -2.36 -12.37 -17.75
CA PHE A 81 -2.55 -11.40 -16.68
C PHE A 81 -2.80 -10.00 -17.23
N ALA A 82 -3.39 -9.15 -16.39
CA ALA A 82 -3.64 -7.75 -16.73
C ALA A 82 -2.37 -6.90 -16.77
N PHE A 83 -1.31 -7.34 -16.09
CA PHE A 83 -0.08 -6.57 -15.89
C PHE A 83 1.13 -7.24 -16.51
N THR A 84 2.04 -6.42 -17.03
CA THR A 84 3.36 -6.85 -17.49
C THR A 84 4.37 -6.80 -16.33
N PRO A 85 5.50 -7.53 -16.41
CA PRO A 85 6.57 -7.43 -15.41
C PRO A 85 7.06 -5.99 -15.21
N GLY A 86 7.08 -5.19 -16.26
CA GLY A 86 7.42 -3.76 -16.23
C GLY A 86 6.46 -2.96 -15.35
N HIS A 87 5.15 -3.16 -15.50
CA HIS A 87 4.13 -2.49 -14.66
C HIS A 87 4.34 -2.78 -13.16
N LEU A 88 4.65 -4.03 -12.81
CA LEU A 88 4.90 -4.41 -11.42
C LEU A 88 6.25 -3.90 -10.89
N ASN A 89 7.27 -3.83 -11.74
CA ASN A 89 8.58 -3.28 -11.36
C ASN A 89 8.49 -1.79 -10.94
N LYS A 90 7.53 -1.04 -11.49
CA LYS A 90 7.25 0.36 -11.08
C LYS A 90 6.78 0.49 -9.63
N LEU A 91 6.28 -0.58 -9.00
CA LEU A 91 5.94 -0.57 -7.58
C LEU A 91 7.18 -0.62 -6.68
N LEU A 92 8.34 -1.00 -7.21
CA LEU A 92 9.56 -1.26 -6.43
C LEU A 92 10.65 -0.22 -6.68
N ASN A 93 10.79 0.28 -7.92
CA ASN A 93 11.96 1.04 -8.35
C ASN A 93 11.62 2.39 -9.02
N PRO A 94 11.56 3.51 -8.27
CA PRO A 94 11.39 3.59 -6.82
C PRO A 94 9.98 3.18 -6.40
N LYS A 95 9.76 2.90 -5.10
CA LYS A 95 8.42 2.58 -4.58
C LYS A 95 7.44 3.73 -4.86
N SER A 96 6.57 3.55 -5.85
CA SER A 96 5.64 4.59 -6.32
C SER A 96 4.21 4.30 -5.87
N LEU A 97 3.70 5.13 -4.96
CA LEU A 97 2.28 5.10 -4.59
C LEU A 97 1.38 5.39 -5.79
N GLN A 98 1.84 6.24 -6.72
CA GLN A 98 1.08 6.56 -7.93
C GLN A 98 0.95 5.35 -8.85
N ALA A 99 2.01 4.53 -8.98
CA ALA A 99 1.92 3.27 -9.72
C ALA A 99 0.94 2.30 -9.05
N PHE A 100 0.91 2.25 -7.71
CA PHE A 100 -0.06 1.44 -6.98
C PHE A 100 -1.51 1.87 -7.26
N VAL A 101 -1.79 3.17 -7.26
CA VAL A 101 -3.12 3.70 -7.60
C VAL A 101 -3.45 3.42 -9.07
N ALA A 102 -2.50 3.60 -9.98
CA ALA A 102 -2.67 3.34 -11.41
C ALA A 102 -2.98 1.86 -11.75
N LEU A 103 -2.51 0.92 -10.92
CA LEU A 103 -2.82 -0.51 -11.06
C LEU A 103 -4.18 -0.90 -10.43
N GLY A 104 -4.97 0.07 -9.97
CA GLY A 104 -6.26 -0.18 -9.31
C GLY A 104 -6.12 -0.56 -7.82
N GLY A 105 -4.99 -0.23 -7.20
CA GLY A 105 -4.71 -0.54 -5.79
C GLY A 105 -4.66 -2.04 -5.52
N LEU A 106 -4.91 -2.44 -4.27
CA LEU A 106 -4.78 -3.84 -3.85
C LEU A 106 -5.75 -4.76 -4.60
N ARG A 107 -6.99 -4.31 -4.81
CA ARG A 107 -8.02 -5.09 -5.49
C ARG A 107 -7.75 -5.23 -6.99
N GLY A 108 -7.26 -4.17 -7.64
CA GLY A 108 -6.82 -4.23 -9.03
C GLY A 108 -5.64 -5.19 -9.21
N ILE A 109 -4.67 -5.14 -8.29
CA ILE A 109 -3.53 -6.06 -8.28
C ILE A 109 -3.97 -7.51 -8.09
N GLU A 110 -4.81 -7.78 -7.09
CA GLU A 110 -5.36 -9.12 -6.84
C GLU A 110 -6.06 -9.69 -8.08
N ARG A 111 -6.96 -8.92 -8.69
CA ARG A 111 -7.71 -9.34 -9.88
C ARG A 111 -6.82 -9.49 -11.10
N GLY A 112 -5.87 -8.58 -11.32
CA GLY A 112 -4.98 -8.62 -12.47
C GLY A 112 -3.92 -9.71 -12.38
N LEU A 113 -3.53 -10.10 -11.16
CA LEU A 113 -2.70 -11.28 -10.90
C LEU A 113 -3.51 -12.57 -10.77
N ARG A 114 -4.85 -12.47 -10.74
CA ARG A 114 -5.78 -13.60 -10.64
C ARG A 114 -5.56 -14.45 -9.39
N THR A 115 -5.24 -13.82 -8.26
CA THR A 115 -5.06 -14.48 -6.97
C THR A 115 -6.19 -14.10 -6.01
N ASP A 116 -6.28 -14.78 -4.88
CA ASP A 116 -7.01 -14.31 -3.71
C ASP A 116 -6.03 -13.66 -2.70
N ILE A 117 -6.48 -12.62 -1.99
CA ILE A 117 -5.65 -11.90 -0.99
C ILE A 117 -5.52 -12.64 0.34
N GLU A 118 -6.48 -13.49 0.70
CA GLU A 118 -6.50 -14.25 1.95
C GLU A 118 -6.00 -15.68 1.73
N ALA A 119 -6.55 -16.37 0.73
CA ALA A 119 -6.25 -17.77 0.44
C ALA A 119 -5.02 -17.95 -0.47
N GLY A 120 -4.66 -16.91 -1.24
CA GLY A 120 -3.60 -17.00 -2.24
C GLY A 120 -4.00 -17.87 -3.44
N LEU A 121 -3.00 -18.57 -4.00
CA LEU A 121 -3.20 -19.57 -5.05
C LEU A 121 -3.21 -20.97 -4.44
N SER A 122 -4.14 -21.83 -4.91
CA SER A 122 -4.19 -23.22 -4.46
C SER A 122 -3.22 -24.10 -5.24
N ILE A 123 -2.85 -25.26 -4.69
CA ILE A 123 -1.95 -26.21 -5.35
C ILE A 123 -2.56 -26.82 -6.63
N GLU A 124 -3.89 -26.88 -6.72
CA GLU A 124 -4.61 -27.39 -7.87
C GLU A 124 -4.71 -26.39 -9.04
N GLU A 125 -4.36 -25.11 -8.82
CA GLU A 125 -4.43 -24.05 -9.82
C GLU A 125 -3.25 -24.13 -10.80
N THR A 126 -3.34 -25.11 -11.71
CA THR A 126 -2.27 -25.44 -12.68
C THR A 126 -2.48 -24.81 -14.06
N SER A 127 -3.66 -24.25 -14.32
CA SER A 127 -4.01 -23.63 -15.61
C SER A 127 -4.96 -22.47 -15.41
N LEU A 128 -4.74 -21.40 -16.18
CA LEU A 128 -5.52 -20.16 -16.12
C LEU A 128 -6.37 -20.02 -17.38
N PRO A 129 -7.70 -20.22 -17.31
CA PRO A 129 -8.57 -20.02 -18.47
C PRO A 129 -8.76 -18.53 -18.77
N GLY A 130 -8.69 -18.15 -20.05
CA GLY A 130 -8.94 -16.77 -20.50
C GLY A 130 -7.82 -15.78 -20.14
N GLN A 131 -8.09 -14.50 -20.37
CA GLN A 131 -7.16 -13.40 -20.15
C GLN A 131 -7.89 -12.25 -19.43
N VAL A 132 -7.19 -11.56 -18.54
CA VAL A 132 -7.69 -10.34 -17.90
C VAL A 132 -7.03 -9.15 -18.58
N LYS A 133 -7.81 -8.13 -18.97
CA LYS A 133 -7.26 -6.93 -19.59
C LYS A 133 -6.88 -5.89 -18.55
N PHE A 134 -5.93 -5.04 -18.89
CA PHE A 134 -5.48 -3.94 -18.03
C PHE A 134 -6.63 -2.99 -17.64
N ASP A 135 -7.50 -2.65 -18.60
CA ASP A 135 -8.61 -1.71 -18.37
C ASP A 135 -9.63 -2.23 -17.34
N ASP A 136 -9.80 -3.55 -17.24
CA ASP A 136 -10.75 -4.18 -16.31
C ASP A 136 -10.32 -4.01 -14.84
N VAL A 137 -9.04 -3.74 -14.60
CA VAL A 137 -8.45 -3.67 -13.24
C VAL A 137 -7.99 -2.25 -12.87
N ALA A 138 -7.59 -1.44 -13.85
CA ALA A 138 -7.08 -0.09 -13.61
C ALA A 138 -8.18 0.93 -13.25
N LEU A 139 -9.44 0.65 -13.58
CA LEU A 139 -10.57 1.59 -13.42
C LEU A 139 -11.33 1.47 -12.09
N CYS A 140 -10.92 0.61 -11.16
CA CYS A 140 -11.70 0.35 -9.95
C CYS A 140 -11.78 1.50 -8.92
N LEU A 141 -11.27 2.71 -9.23
CA LEU A 141 -11.45 3.89 -8.37
C LEU A 141 -12.63 4.79 -8.76
N GLU A 142 -13.36 4.53 -9.85
CA GLU A 142 -14.58 5.28 -10.15
C GLU A 142 -15.83 4.41 -10.30
N LYS A 143 -16.83 4.82 -9.51
CA LYS A 143 -18.23 4.42 -9.50
C LYS A 143 -18.58 3.14 -8.75
N ALA A 144 -18.95 3.33 -7.48
CA ALA A 144 -19.90 2.44 -6.80
C ALA A 144 -21.13 2.23 -7.70
N PRO A 145 -21.66 1.01 -7.83
CA PRO A 145 -22.89 0.79 -8.54
C PRO A 145 -24.01 1.54 -7.81
N ASP A 146 -24.52 2.60 -8.43
CA ASP A 146 -25.78 3.22 -8.05
C ASP A 146 -26.84 2.12 -8.13
N ASN A 147 -27.25 1.64 -6.96
CA ASN A 147 -28.25 0.61 -6.78
C ASN A 147 -29.62 1.25 -7.04
N ASP A 148 -29.89 1.64 -8.29
CA ASP A 148 -31.18 2.19 -8.67
C ASP A 148 -32.13 1.04 -9.02
N SER A 149 -33.00 0.76 -8.05
CA SER A 149 -34.15 -0.11 -8.17
C SER A 149 -35.06 0.37 -9.30
N SER A 150 -34.83 -0.08 -10.54
CA SER A 150 -35.85 0.02 -11.58
C SER A 150 -36.78 -1.19 -11.49
N ALA A 151 -37.80 -1.03 -10.66
CA ALA A 151 -38.95 -1.91 -10.52
C ALA A 151 -39.64 -2.18 -11.87
N PRO A 152 -40.26 -3.37 -12.06
CA PRO A 152 -40.96 -3.67 -13.30
C PRO A 152 -42.19 -2.77 -13.48
N PRO A 153 -42.58 -2.43 -14.72
CA PRO A 153 -43.67 -1.51 -14.99
C PRO A 153 -45.00 -2.14 -14.56
N LYS A 154 -45.79 -1.41 -13.76
CA LYS A 154 -47.16 -1.81 -13.44
C LYS A 154 -48.05 -1.65 -14.68
N PRO A 155 -48.88 -2.66 -15.04
CA PRO A 155 -49.84 -2.52 -16.11
C PRO A 155 -50.98 -1.60 -15.67
N ASN A 156 -51.31 -0.62 -16.51
CA ASN A 156 -52.49 0.21 -16.38
C ASN A 156 -53.75 -0.55 -16.86
N HIS A 157 -54.76 -0.64 -16.01
CA HIS A 157 -56.13 -0.97 -16.39
C HIS A 157 -57.04 0.11 -15.82
N ASN A 158 -57.49 1.01 -16.70
CA ASN A 158 -58.86 1.53 -16.81
C ASN A 158 -58.96 2.52 -17.97
#